data_AF-A0A7V7DEF3-F1
#
_entry.id   AF-A0A7V7DEF3-F1
#
_cell.length_a   1.000
_cell.length_b   1.000
_cell.length_c   1.000
_cell.angle_alpha   90.00
_cell.angle_beta   90.00
_cell.angle_gamma   90.00
#
_symmetry.space_group_name_H-M   'P 1'
#
loop_
_entity.id
_entity.type
_entity.pdbx_description
1 polymer ?
#
loop_
_entity_poly.entity_id
_entity_poly.type
_entity_poly.pdbx_seq_one_letter_code
_entity_poly.pdbx_strand_id
1 'polypeptide(L)'
;MIRINLLPFRAARRKENIRRQISISLLSFIFAFIALFYYQMQLDLQLGELKAQAEDVKEKLKVFRKKSREVDNIKQALDTLQKKINVIKTLEMNRREPVRLMESMTRMVIAKRMWFTDFADNNDAVVIKGNALDNKTVADFMTQLEMSGFFSSVNLTTLKQVTIEKMNVKGFEISCEKIPLKVLEEKKGKN
;
A
#
# COMPACT_ATOMS: atom_id res chain seq x y z
N MET A 1 -38.63 31.79 111.47
CA MET A 1 -37.76 31.04 110.53
C MET A 1 -37.77 31.73 109.19
N ILE A 2 -36.62 32.12 108.66
CA ILE A 2 -36.49 32.92 107.43
C ILE A 2 -36.23 31.99 106.25
N ARG A 3 -37.06 32.04 105.20
CA ARG A 3 -36.84 31.32 103.93
C ARG A 3 -36.16 32.26 102.94
N ILE A 4 -34.90 31.97 102.58
CA ILE A 4 -34.17 32.72 101.55
C ILE A 4 -34.24 31.94 100.23
N ASN A 5 -34.80 32.57 99.20
CA ASN A 5 -34.90 31.97 97.87
C ASN A 5 -33.61 32.17 97.07
N LEU A 6 -32.76 31.14 97.05
CA LEU A 6 -31.45 31.11 96.36
C LEU A 6 -31.51 30.53 94.94
N LEU A 7 -32.70 30.23 94.41
CA LEU A 7 -32.89 29.74 93.04
C LEU A 7 -32.44 30.70 91.91
N PRO A 8 -32.58 32.05 92.01
CA PRO A 8 -32.30 32.91 90.87
C PRO A 8 -30.81 32.99 90.50
N PHE A 9 -29.90 32.81 91.46
CA PHE A 9 -28.45 32.89 91.21
C PHE A 9 -27.91 31.70 90.41
N ARG A 10 -28.39 30.48 90.68
CA ARG A 10 -27.99 29.27 89.93
C ARG A 10 -28.60 29.24 88.53
N ALA A 11 -29.84 29.72 88.36
CA ALA A 11 -30.51 29.78 87.07
C ALA A 11 -29.85 30.79 86.10
N ALA A 12 -29.43 31.96 86.61
CA ALA A 12 -28.76 32.98 85.81
C ALA A 12 -27.43 32.47 85.21
N ARG A 13 -26.60 31.80 86.02
CA ARG A 13 -25.30 31.25 85.57
C ARG A 13 -25.45 30.10 84.57
N ARG A 14 -26.48 29.27 84.73
CA ARG A 14 -26.80 28.18 83.78
C ARG A 14 -27.26 28.74 82.43
N LYS A 15 -28.07 29.82 82.43
CA LYS A 15 -28.54 30.51 81.21
C LYS A 15 -27.40 31.19 80.45
N GLU A 16 -26.40 31.71 81.14
CA GLU A 16 -25.20 32.30 80.51
C GLU A 16 -24.32 31.24 79.85
N ASN A 17 -24.03 30.13 80.54
CA ASN A 17 -23.28 29.01 79.96
C ASN A 17 -24.01 28.39 78.76
N ILE A 18 -25.34 28.23 78.85
CA ILE A 18 -26.15 27.74 77.72
C ILE A 18 -26.11 28.70 76.54
N ARG A 19 -26.24 30.02 76.77
CA ARG A 19 -26.11 31.03 75.69
C ARG A 19 -24.72 31.02 75.06
N ARG A 20 -23.67 30.90 75.87
CA ARG A 20 -22.29 30.81 75.39
C ARG A 20 -22.06 29.53 74.57
N GLN A 21 -22.57 28.39 75.02
CA GLN A 21 -22.45 27.12 74.31
C GLN A 21 -23.20 27.14 72.98
N ILE A 22 -24.42 27.69 72.94
CA ILE A 22 -25.19 27.87 71.70
C ILE A 22 -24.45 28.79 70.73
N SER A 23 -23.89 29.91 71.20
CA SER A 23 -23.14 30.84 70.36
C SER A 23 -21.87 30.20 69.77
N ILE A 24 -21.12 29.43 70.55
CA ILE A 24 -19.92 28.71 70.08
C ILE A 24 -20.30 27.62 69.07
N SER A 25 -21.34 26.84 69.35
CA SER A 25 -21.82 25.81 68.41
C SER A 25 -22.30 26.43 67.10
N LEU A 26 -23.03 27.54 67.15
CA LEU A 26 -23.48 28.26 65.96
C LEU A 26 -22.29 28.77 65.13
N LEU A 27 -21.30 29.37 65.78
CA LEU A 27 -20.09 29.86 65.12
C LEU A 27 -19.30 28.71 64.46
N SER A 28 -19.14 27.59 65.16
CA SER A 28 -18.47 26.40 64.62
C SER A 28 -19.20 25.83 63.41
N PHE A 29 -20.54 25.85 63.43
CA PHE A 29 -21.34 25.39 62.30
C PHE A 29 -21.17 26.31 61.09
N ILE A 30 -21.26 27.63 61.30
CA ILE A 30 -21.04 28.63 60.24
C ILE A 30 -19.64 28.46 59.62
N PHE A 31 -18.61 28.28 60.45
CA PHE A 31 -17.24 28.07 59.98
C PHE A 31 -17.11 26.79 59.13
N ALA A 32 -17.74 25.69 59.55
CA ALA A 32 -17.76 24.46 58.77
C ALA A 32 -18.47 24.63 57.40
N PHE A 33 -19.58 25.37 57.36
CA PHE A 33 -20.28 25.69 56.11
C PHE A 33 -19.43 26.53 55.16
N ILE A 34 -18.73 27.55 55.68
CA ILE A 34 -17.83 28.39 54.87
C ILE A 34 -16.69 27.53 54.31
N ALA A 35 -16.08 26.67 55.12
CA ALA A 35 -15.03 25.77 54.67
C ALA A 35 -15.53 24.86 53.55
N LEU A 36 -16.68 24.20 53.72
CA LEU A 36 -17.28 23.35 52.68
C LEU A 36 -17.59 24.13 51.40
N PHE A 37 -18.16 25.32 51.51
CA PHE A 37 -18.45 26.17 50.36
C PHE A 37 -17.18 26.56 49.61
N TYR A 38 -16.12 26.93 50.35
CA TYR A 38 -14.82 27.23 49.78
C TYR A 38 -14.22 26.04 49.03
N TYR A 39 -14.28 24.83 49.62
CA TYR A 39 -13.83 23.61 48.93
C TYR A 39 -14.63 23.34 47.66
N GLN A 40 -15.97 23.43 47.71
CA GLN A 40 -16.81 23.22 46.53
C GLN A 40 -16.47 24.19 45.39
N MET A 41 -16.27 25.47 45.71
CA MET A 41 -15.89 26.47 44.72
C MET A 41 -14.53 26.16 44.06
N GLN A 42 -13.56 25.68 44.85
CA GLN A 42 -12.26 25.26 44.33
C GLN A 42 -12.39 24.06 43.35
N LEU A 43 -13.22 23.08 43.69
CA LEU A 43 -13.48 21.91 42.85
C LEU A 43 -14.21 22.30 41.55
N ASP A 44 -15.19 23.20 41.62
CA ASP A 44 -15.94 23.65 40.44
C ASP A 44 -15.04 24.39 39.44
N LEU A 45 -14.09 25.21 39.93
CA LEU A 45 -13.11 25.88 39.08
C LEU A 45 -12.21 24.86 38.35
N GLN A 46 -11.68 23.87 39.07
CA GLN A 46 -10.85 22.82 38.46
C GLN A 46 -11.64 21.96 37.46
N LEU A 47 -12.89 21.64 37.77
CA LEU A 47 -13.79 20.93 36.87
C LEU A 47 -14.10 21.74 35.61
N GLY A 48 -14.28 23.05 35.74
CA GLY A 48 -14.49 23.97 34.62
C GLY A 48 -13.29 24.00 33.68
N GLU A 49 -12.08 24.15 34.22
CA GLU A 49 -10.85 24.15 33.44
C GLU A 49 -10.62 22.80 32.74
N LEU A 50 -10.80 21.69 33.46
CA LEU A 50 -10.62 20.36 32.89
C LEU A 50 -11.63 20.06 31.78
N LYS A 51 -12.88 20.50 31.93
CA LYS A 51 -13.90 20.39 30.88
C LYS A 51 -13.54 21.24 29.65
N ALA A 52 -13.07 22.46 29.84
CA ALA A 52 -12.65 23.33 28.74
C ALA A 52 -11.46 22.72 27.97
N GLN A 53 -10.47 22.17 28.68
CA GLN A 53 -9.35 21.46 28.06
C GLN A 53 -9.82 20.21 27.29
N ALA A 54 -10.75 19.43 27.85
CA ALA A 54 -11.31 18.27 27.19
C ALA A 54 -12.07 18.63 25.90
N GLU A 55 -12.78 19.76 25.89
CA GLU A 55 -13.51 20.24 24.73
C GLU A 55 -12.57 20.74 23.62
N ASP A 56 -11.54 21.52 23.96
CA ASP A 56 -10.49 21.96 23.02
C ASP A 56 -9.73 20.78 22.40
N VAL A 57 -9.36 19.77 23.21
CA VAL A 57 -8.72 18.53 22.72
C VAL A 57 -9.66 17.77 21.77
N LYS A 58 -10.97 17.73 22.07
CA LYS A 58 -11.97 17.07 21.22
C LYS A 58 -12.15 17.80 19.89
N GLU A 59 -12.12 19.13 19.89
CA GLU A 59 -12.17 19.94 18.67
C GLU A 59 -10.93 19.71 17.80
N LYS A 60 -9.74 19.76 18.40
CA LYS A 60 -8.47 19.42 17.72
C LYS A 60 -8.52 18.02 17.11
N LEU A 61 -8.99 17.02 17.86
CA LEU A 61 -9.18 15.66 17.36
C LEU A 61 -10.13 15.59 16.16
N LYS A 62 -11.19 16.40 16.12
CA LYS A 62 -12.12 16.46 14.99
C LYS A 62 -11.43 16.97 13.74
N VAL A 63 -10.59 18.01 13.86
CA VAL A 63 -9.79 18.55 12.75
C VAL A 63 -8.78 17.51 12.26
N PHE A 64 -8.04 16.87 13.16
CA PHE A 64 -7.07 15.83 12.79
C PHE A 64 -7.73 14.61 12.14
N ARG A 65 -8.88 14.16 12.62
CA ARG A 65 -9.64 13.07 11.99
C ARG A 65 -10.09 13.42 10.58
N LYS A 66 -10.48 14.68 10.32
CA LYS A 66 -10.84 15.12 8.96
C LYS A 66 -9.62 15.04 8.02
N LYS A 67 -8.47 15.58 8.45
CA LYS A 67 -7.21 15.50 7.69
C LYS A 67 -6.78 14.05 7.44
N SER A 68 -6.88 13.17 8.44
CA SER A 68 -6.54 11.75 8.28
C SER A 68 -7.40 11.07 7.23
N ARG A 69 -8.72 11.34 7.20
CA ARG A 69 -9.61 10.79 6.17
C ARG A 69 -9.27 11.30 4.77
N GLU A 70 -8.90 12.58 4.65
CA GLU A 70 -8.45 13.14 3.37
C GLU A 70 -7.18 12.43 2.89
N VAL A 71 -6.22 12.19 3.78
CA VAL A 71 -5.00 11.43 3.47
C VAL A 71 -5.31 9.99 3.06
N ASP A 72 -6.21 9.30 3.76
CA ASP A 72 -6.61 7.94 3.42
C ASP A 72 -7.28 7.86 2.04
N ASN A 73 -8.16 8.82 1.73
CA ASN A 73 -8.80 8.92 0.41
C ASN A 73 -7.77 9.14 -0.70
N ILE A 74 -6.79 10.03 -0.48
CA ILE A 74 -5.70 10.28 -1.43
C ILE A 74 -4.87 9.02 -1.62
N LYS A 75 -4.54 8.30 -0.54
CA LYS A 75 -3.77 7.05 -0.61
C LYS A 75 -4.49 5.96 -1.39
N GLN A 76 -5.80 5.81 -1.20
CA GLN A 76 -6.62 4.88 -1.98
C GLN A 76 -6.70 5.26 -3.46
N ALA A 77 -6.81 6.56 -3.77
CA ALA A 77 -6.79 7.04 -5.14
C ALA A 77 -5.45 6.74 -5.82
N LEU A 78 -4.33 6.98 -5.13
CA LEU A 78 -2.99 6.67 -5.64
C LEU A 78 -2.80 5.17 -5.88
N ASP A 79 -3.23 4.30 -4.96
CA ASP A 79 -3.16 2.85 -5.16
C ASP A 79 -3.97 2.40 -6.39
N THR A 80 -5.16 2.97 -6.59
CA THR A 80 -5.99 2.70 -7.76
C THR A 80 -5.33 3.16 -9.05
N LEU A 81 -4.72 4.35 -9.06
CA LEU A 81 -3.99 4.86 -10.21
C LEU A 81 -2.75 4.02 -10.51
N GLN A 82 -2.01 3.59 -9.49
CA GLN A 82 -0.83 2.74 -9.66
C GLN A 82 -1.21 1.40 -10.28
N LYS A 83 -2.30 0.78 -9.83
CA LYS A 83 -2.84 -0.44 -10.43
C LYS A 83 -3.19 -0.24 -11.90
N LYS A 84 -3.87 0.86 -12.25
CA LYS A 84 -4.19 1.19 -13.64
C LYS A 84 -2.92 1.39 -14.48
N ILE A 85 -1.92 2.10 -13.97
CA ILE A 85 -0.63 2.30 -14.65
C ILE A 85 0.06 0.95 -14.88
N ASN A 86 0.07 0.06 -13.89
CA ASN A 86 0.69 -1.26 -14.04
C ASN A 86 -0.02 -2.09 -15.12
N VAL A 87 -1.36 -2.08 -15.14
CA VAL A 87 -2.14 -2.75 -16.19
C VAL A 87 -1.85 -2.16 -17.57
N ILE A 88 -1.77 -0.83 -17.69
CA ILE A 88 -1.43 -0.18 -18.96
C ILE A 88 -0.02 -0.58 -19.41
N LYS A 89 0.96 -0.59 -18.50
CA LYS A 89 2.34 -1.01 -18.81
C LYS A 89 2.39 -2.45 -19.28
N THR A 90 1.70 -3.38 -18.62
CA THR A 90 1.68 -4.79 -19.04
C THR A 90 1.01 -4.94 -20.40
N LEU A 91 -0.09 -4.22 -20.66
CA LEU A 91 -0.74 -4.22 -21.96
C LEU A 91 0.13 -3.61 -23.07
N GLU A 92 0.85 -2.51 -22.80
CA GLU A 92 1.78 -1.92 -23.76
C GLU A 92 2.97 -2.83 -24.06
N MET A 93 3.53 -3.51 -23.05
CA MET A 93 4.59 -4.51 -23.23
C MET A 93 4.08 -5.67 -24.09
N ASN A 94 2.94 -6.26 -23.75
CA ASN A 94 2.32 -7.35 -24.51
C ASN A 94 1.99 -6.94 -25.95
N ARG A 95 1.65 -5.67 -26.21
CA ARG A 95 1.38 -5.17 -27.56
C ARG A 95 2.65 -5.00 -28.40
N ARG A 96 3.76 -4.56 -27.80
CA ARG A 96 5.00 -4.23 -28.52
C ARG A 96 5.94 -5.43 -28.67
N GLU A 97 5.89 -6.40 -27.75
CA GLU A 97 6.79 -7.55 -27.75
C GLU A 97 6.69 -8.41 -29.03
N PRO A 98 5.49 -8.82 -29.52
CA PRO A 98 5.40 -9.66 -30.72
C PRO A 98 5.90 -8.96 -31.97
N VAL A 99 5.66 -7.65 -32.09
CA VAL A 99 6.13 -6.83 -33.22
C VAL A 99 7.66 -6.74 -33.22
N ARG A 100 8.27 -6.54 -32.04
CA ARG A 100 9.73 -6.49 -31.90
C ARG A 100 10.39 -7.84 -32.18
N LEU A 101 9.75 -8.94 -31.78
CA LEU A 101 10.19 -10.30 -32.10
C LEU A 101 10.10 -10.53 -33.61
N MET A 102 8.97 -10.22 -34.26
CA MET A 102 8.83 -10.33 -35.72
C MET A 102 9.90 -9.52 -36.47
N GLU A 103 10.12 -8.26 -36.09
CA GLU A 103 11.12 -7.40 -36.73
C GLU A 103 12.55 -7.96 -36.60
N SER A 104 12.87 -8.52 -35.43
CA SER A 104 14.17 -9.15 -35.17
C SER A 104 14.34 -10.42 -35.99
N MET A 105 13.28 -11.23 -36.13
CA MET A 105 13.27 -12.42 -36.97
C MET A 105 13.42 -12.09 -38.46
N THR A 106 12.72 -11.07 -38.97
CA THR A 106 12.85 -10.64 -40.37
C THR A 106 14.28 -10.18 -40.70
N ARG A 107 14.97 -9.55 -39.75
CA ARG A 107 16.39 -9.18 -39.91
C ARG A 107 17.34 -10.39 -39.94
N MET A 108 16.96 -11.51 -39.32
CA MET A 108 17.77 -12.73 -39.26
C MET A 108 17.51 -13.68 -40.44
N VAL A 109 16.49 -13.42 -41.27
CA VAL A 109 16.24 -14.22 -42.47
C VAL A 109 17.38 -14.03 -43.47
N ILE A 110 17.96 -15.15 -43.92
CA ILE A 110 18.93 -15.15 -45.01
C ILE A 110 18.17 -14.88 -46.31
N ALA A 111 18.21 -13.63 -46.76
CA ALA A 111 17.48 -13.15 -47.91
C ALA A 111 17.70 -14.03 -49.16
N LYS A 112 16.61 -14.30 -49.88
CA LYS A 112 16.55 -15.09 -51.14
C LYS A 112 16.83 -16.60 -51.02
N ARG A 113 17.10 -17.15 -49.83
CA ARG A 113 17.40 -18.59 -49.66
C ARG A 113 16.47 -19.35 -48.73
N MET A 114 15.65 -18.64 -47.97
CA MET A 114 14.66 -19.21 -47.07
C MET A 114 13.43 -18.30 -46.95
N TRP A 115 12.30 -18.89 -46.59
CA TRP A 115 11.09 -18.17 -46.22
C TRP A 115 10.36 -18.90 -45.10
N PHE A 116 9.61 -18.15 -44.30
CA PHE A 116 8.77 -18.72 -43.25
C PHE A 116 7.38 -19.04 -43.79
N THR A 117 6.80 -20.12 -43.29
CA THR A 117 5.43 -20.55 -43.57
C THR A 117 4.53 -20.34 -42.36
N ASP A 118 5.04 -20.58 -41.16
CA ASP A 118 4.28 -20.45 -39.92
C ASP A 118 5.18 -19.98 -38.78
N PHE A 119 4.64 -19.16 -37.90
CA PHE A 119 5.32 -18.62 -36.74
C PHE A 119 4.37 -18.63 -35.56
N ALA A 120 4.68 -19.46 -34.56
CA ALA A 120 3.90 -19.57 -33.34
C ALA A 120 4.74 -19.08 -32.17
N ASP A 121 4.27 -18.00 -31.55
CA ASP A 121 4.88 -17.44 -30.36
C ASP A 121 4.10 -17.85 -29.10
N ASN A 122 4.72 -18.66 -28.25
CA ASN A 122 4.24 -18.94 -26.90
C ASN A 122 5.10 -18.17 -25.87
N ASN A 123 4.54 -17.89 -24.69
CA ASN A 123 5.21 -17.09 -23.66
C ASN A 123 6.67 -17.51 -23.37
N ASP A 124 6.97 -18.81 -23.40
CA ASP A 124 8.31 -19.35 -23.12
C ASP A 124 9.06 -19.88 -24.36
N ALA A 125 8.36 -20.20 -25.45
CA ALA A 125 8.96 -20.84 -26.62
C ALA A 125 8.39 -20.33 -27.94
N VAL A 126 9.25 -20.22 -28.95
CA VAL A 126 8.90 -19.79 -30.29
C VAL A 126 9.13 -20.96 -31.25
N VAL A 127 8.09 -21.33 -31.99
CA VAL A 127 8.16 -22.37 -33.03
C VAL A 127 8.13 -21.69 -34.39
N ILE A 128 9.14 -21.97 -35.21
CA ILE A 128 9.33 -21.38 -36.53
C ILE A 128 9.29 -22.50 -37.56
N LYS A 129 8.41 -22.36 -38.54
CA LYS A 129 8.33 -23.26 -39.70
C LYS A 129 8.65 -22.48 -40.95
N GLY A 130 9.41 -23.10 -41.84
CA GLY A 130 9.77 -22.49 -43.11
C GLY A 130 10.34 -23.49 -44.08
N ASN A 131 10.66 -23.00 -45.28
CA ASN A 131 11.40 -23.76 -46.27
C ASN A 131 12.71 -23.04 -46.59
N ALA A 132 13.77 -23.82 -46.79
CA ALA A 132 15.08 -23.36 -47.22
C ALA A 132 15.53 -24.12 -48.47
N LEU A 133 16.39 -23.50 -49.27
CA LEU A 133 16.96 -24.14 -50.47
C LEU A 133 17.91 -25.29 -50.10
N ASP A 134 18.72 -25.10 -49.06
CA ASP A 134 19.79 -26.03 -48.68
C ASP A 134 19.83 -26.27 -47.17
N ASN A 135 20.30 -27.46 -46.76
CA ASN A 135 20.58 -27.77 -45.35
C ASN A 135 21.57 -26.79 -44.72
N LYS A 136 22.53 -26.30 -45.51
CA LYS A 136 23.51 -25.29 -45.06
C LYS A 136 22.83 -23.99 -44.65
N THR A 137 21.83 -23.55 -45.40
CA THR A 137 21.06 -22.34 -45.09
C THR A 137 20.30 -22.49 -43.76
N VAL A 138 19.80 -23.70 -43.46
CA VAL A 138 19.14 -23.99 -42.17
C VAL A 138 20.14 -23.92 -41.01
N ALA A 139 21.35 -24.49 -41.19
CA ALA A 139 22.40 -24.46 -40.17
C ALA A 139 22.90 -23.01 -39.90
N ASP A 140 23.16 -22.24 -40.96
CA ASP A 140 23.58 -20.84 -40.84
C ASP A 140 22.52 -20.00 -40.12
N PHE A 141 21.23 -20.25 -40.38
CA PHE A 141 20.12 -19.61 -39.68
C PHE A 141 20.06 -19.99 -38.19
N MET A 142 20.25 -21.26 -37.83
CA MET A 142 20.31 -21.69 -36.44
C MET A 142 21.46 -21.00 -35.68
N THR A 143 22.65 -20.90 -36.28
CA THR A 143 23.78 -20.18 -35.67
C THR A 143 23.49 -18.69 -35.52
N GLN A 144 22.80 -18.07 -36.48
CA GLN A 144 22.41 -16.67 -36.39
C GLN A 144 21.37 -16.41 -35.28
N LEU A 145 20.46 -17.36 -35.06
CA LEU A 145 19.51 -17.31 -33.94
C LEU A 145 20.21 -17.44 -32.58
N GLU A 146 21.19 -18.34 -32.45
CA GLU A 146 21.99 -18.50 -31.22
C GLU A 146 22.81 -17.24 -30.92
N MET A 147 23.45 -16.65 -31.95
CA MET A 147 24.24 -15.42 -31.79
C MET A 147 23.41 -14.18 -31.43
N SER A 148 22.09 -14.22 -31.68
CA SER A 148 21.22 -13.07 -31.45
C SER A 148 21.03 -12.72 -29.98
N GLY A 149 21.27 -13.67 -29.07
CA GLY A 149 21.11 -13.49 -27.62
C GLY A 149 19.66 -13.30 -27.16
N PHE A 150 18.67 -13.51 -28.03
CA PHE A 150 17.24 -13.50 -27.69
C PHE A 150 16.71 -14.90 -27.31
N PHE A 151 17.37 -15.96 -27.77
CA PHE A 151 16.99 -17.35 -27.55
C PHE A 151 18.11 -18.09 -26.81
N SER A 152 17.74 -18.94 -25.84
CA SER A 152 18.71 -19.69 -25.02
C SER A 152 19.08 -21.02 -25.67
N SER A 153 18.12 -21.65 -26.32
CA SER A 153 18.27 -22.95 -26.96
C SER A 153 17.56 -22.90 -28.32
N VAL A 154 18.22 -23.40 -29.36
CA VAL A 154 17.70 -23.48 -30.72
C VAL A 154 17.77 -24.94 -31.15
N ASN A 155 16.62 -25.60 -31.20
CA ASN A 155 16.53 -27.03 -31.51
C ASN A 155 15.81 -27.26 -32.84
N LEU A 156 16.38 -28.10 -33.70
CA LEU A 156 15.75 -28.51 -34.95
C LEU A 156 14.84 -29.72 -34.68
N THR A 157 13.52 -29.54 -34.80
CA THR A 157 12.53 -30.59 -34.56
C THR A 157 12.35 -31.49 -35.77
N THR A 158 12.31 -30.92 -36.98
CA THR A 158 12.06 -31.68 -38.20
C THR A 158 12.75 -31.02 -39.39
N LEU A 159 13.32 -31.86 -40.25
CA LEU A 159 13.83 -31.48 -41.57
C LEU A 159 13.30 -32.46 -42.61
N LYS A 160 12.47 -31.99 -43.54
CA LYS A 160 11.84 -32.80 -44.58
C LYS A 160 12.06 -32.18 -45.96
N GLN A 161 12.23 -33.01 -46.98
CA GLN A 161 12.25 -32.51 -48.35
C GLN A 161 10.82 -32.34 -48.85
N VAL A 162 10.52 -31.16 -49.38
CA VAL A 162 9.22 -30.79 -49.94
C VAL A 162 9.44 -30.29 -51.36
N THR A 163 8.64 -30.76 -52.31
CA THR A 163 8.71 -30.29 -53.70
C THR A 163 7.65 -29.21 -53.90
N ILE A 164 8.09 -27.97 -54.12
CA ILE A 164 7.21 -26.82 -54.37
C ILE A 164 7.52 -26.31 -55.77
N GLU A 165 6.51 -26.21 -56.64
CA GLU A 165 6.62 -25.68 -58.01
C GLU A 165 7.85 -26.19 -58.82
N LYS A 166 8.10 -27.51 -58.77
CA LYS A 166 9.22 -28.22 -59.44
C LYS A 166 10.63 -27.96 -58.86
N MET A 167 10.75 -27.28 -57.72
CA MET A 167 12.01 -27.16 -56.97
C MET A 167 11.97 -28.02 -55.70
N ASN A 168 13.05 -28.74 -55.44
CA ASN A 168 13.22 -29.50 -54.19
C ASN A 168 13.75 -28.55 -53.12
N VAL A 169 12.93 -28.29 -52.10
CA VAL A 169 13.30 -27.47 -50.95
C VAL A 169 13.23 -28.27 -49.66
N LYS A 170 13.87 -27.78 -48.61
CA LYS A 170 13.92 -28.41 -47.29
C LYS A 170 12.99 -27.65 -46.37
N GLY A 171 11.86 -28.25 -46.03
CA GLY A 171 10.98 -27.79 -44.97
C GLY A 171 11.63 -28.05 -43.62
N PHE A 172 11.76 -27.02 -42.80
CA PHE A 172 12.34 -27.09 -41.46
C PHE A 172 11.33 -26.63 -40.40
N GLU A 173 11.44 -27.22 -39.22
CA GLU A 173 10.75 -26.79 -38.01
C GLU A 173 11.78 -26.65 -36.90
N ILE A 174 11.90 -25.43 -36.37
CA ILE A 174 12.84 -25.07 -35.31
C ILE A 174 12.03 -24.60 -34.11
N SER A 175 12.37 -25.12 -32.93
CA SER A 175 11.84 -24.69 -31.64
C SER A 175 12.93 -23.95 -30.88
N CYS A 176 12.65 -22.71 -30.51
CA CYS A 176 13.55 -21.86 -29.75
C CYS A 176 12.96 -21.56 -28.37
N GLU A 177 13.74 -21.66 -27.30
CA GLU A 177 13.32 -21.17 -25.97
C GLU A 177 13.70 -19.69 -25.81
N LYS A 178 12.73 -18.86 -25.40
CA LYS A 178 12.97 -17.44 -25.16
C LYS A 178 13.78 -17.26 -23.88
N ILE A 179 14.76 -16.35 -23.92
CA ILE A 179 15.37 -15.88 -22.68
C ILE A 179 14.40 -14.88 -22.05
N PRO A 180 13.90 -15.11 -20.81
CA PRO A 180 13.00 -14.16 -20.18
C PRO A 180 13.70 -12.79 -20.03
N LEU A 181 13.01 -11.74 -20.47
CA LEU A 181 13.47 -10.34 -20.49
C LEU A 181 14.01 -9.82 -19.14
N LYS A 182 13.76 -10.52 -18.03
CA LYS A 182 14.31 -10.23 -16.69
C LYS A 182 15.85 -10.24 -16.65
N VAL A 183 16.53 -10.95 -17.56
CA VAL A 183 18.01 -11.04 -17.59
C VAL A 183 18.67 -9.95 -18.43
N LEU A 184 17.94 -9.29 -19.34
CA LEU A 184 18.50 -8.27 -20.23
C LEU A 184 18.67 -6.89 -19.56
N GLU A 185 17.96 -6.63 -18.45
CA GLU A 185 18.14 -5.39 -17.67
C GLU A 185 19.39 -5.44 -16.76
N GLU A 186 19.78 -6.61 -16.23
CA GLU A 186 20.98 -6.74 -15.38
C GLU A 186 22.30 -6.50 -16.13
N LYS A 187 22.34 -6.76 -17.44
CA LYS A 187 23.55 -6.48 -18.26
C LYS A 187 23.70 -5.02 -18.67
N LYS A 188 22.61 -4.23 -18.72
CA LYS A 188 22.69 -2.80 -19.03
C LYS A 188 22.99 -1.91 -17.83
N GLY A 189 22.81 -2.41 -16.61
CA GLY A 189 23.15 -1.68 -15.37
C GLY A 189 24.60 -1.83 -14.91
N LYS A 190 25.47 -2.52 -15.68
CA LYS A 190 26.88 -2.81 -15.32
C LYS A 190 27.93 -2.21 -16.27
N ASN A 191 27.52 -1.35 -17.22
CA ASN A 191 28.44 -0.52 -18.01
C ASN A 191 28.23 0.95 -17.69
#